data_AF-A0A7W0TG02-F1
#
_entry.id   AF-A0A7W0TG02-F1
#
_cell.length_a   1.000
_cell.length_b   1.000
_cell.length_c   1.000
_cell.angle_alpha   90.00
_cell.angle_beta   90.00
_cell.angle_gamma   90.00
#
_symmetry.space_group_name_H-M   'P 1'
#
loop_
_entity.id
_entity.type
_entity.pdbx_description
1 polymer ?
#
loop_
_entity_poly.entity_id
_entity_poly.type
_entity_poly.pdbx_seq_one_letter_code
_entity_poly.pdbx_strand_id
1 'polypeptide(L)'
;MAAIKASSHPVTRARIAGDLGRLGVAPGGVLLVHSSLSSLGWVCGGAQAVVEGLLDALEPDGTLVVPSHTGGNSDPAAWSNPPVPEEWWPVIRAELPGFDPRRTPSQFMGAVAE
;
A
#
# COMPACT_ATOMS: atom_id res chain seq x y z
N MET A 1 1.96 0.28 20.82
CA MET A 1 1.53 1.21 21.90
C MET A 1 1.44 2.67 21.46
N ALA A 2 2.36 3.19 20.63
CA ALA A 2 2.32 4.58 20.18
C ALA A 2 0.99 4.97 19.49
N ALA A 3 0.53 4.16 18.54
CA ALA A 3 -0.74 4.41 17.83
C ALA A 3 -1.96 4.49 18.77
N ILE A 4 -2.03 3.64 19.80
CA ILE A 4 -3.11 3.65 20.79
C ILE A 4 -3.05 4.93 21.62
N LYS A 5 -1.87 5.32 22.11
CA LYS A 5 -1.70 6.55 22.90
C LYS A 5 -1.99 7.82 22.10
N ALA A 6 -1.74 7.80 20.79
CA ALA A 6 -2.00 8.90 19.89
C ALA A 6 -3.46 8.96 19.38
N SER A 7 -4.30 7.97 19.69
CA SER A 7 -5.68 7.90 19.22
C SER A 7 -6.65 8.24 20.33
N SER A 8 -7.50 9.24 20.12
CA SER A 8 -8.62 9.54 21.03
C SER A 8 -9.75 8.51 20.92
N HIS A 9 -9.97 7.96 19.72
CA HIS A 9 -10.94 6.92 19.41
C HIS A 9 -10.38 6.00 18.31
N PRO A 10 -10.82 4.73 18.24
CA PRO A 10 -10.42 3.83 17.17
C PRO A 10 -10.92 4.34 15.80
N VAL A 11 -10.08 4.17 14.77
CA VAL A 11 -10.52 4.26 13.38
C VAL A 11 -11.17 2.93 13.00
N THR A 12 -12.29 2.99 12.29
CA THR A 12 -13.07 1.81 11.88
C THR A 12 -13.39 1.88 10.38
N ARG A 13 -13.68 0.73 9.76
CA ARG A 13 -14.16 0.62 8.37
C ARG A 13 -15.25 1.66 8.04
N ALA A 14 -16.32 1.71 8.84
CA ALA A 14 -17.44 2.63 8.61
C ALA A 14 -17.03 4.11 8.73
N ARG A 15 -16.12 4.43 9.66
CA ARG A 15 -15.58 5.78 9.78
C ARG A 15 -14.77 6.17 8.55
N ILE A 16 -13.91 5.27 8.06
CA ILE A 16 -13.10 5.48 6.84
C ILE A 16 -14.02 5.79 5.66
N ALA A 17 -15.03 4.96 5.41
CA ALA A 17 -15.96 5.17 4.31
C ALA A 17 -16.68 6.53 4.41
N GLY A 18 -17.20 6.87 5.60
CA GLY A 18 -17.87 8.14 5.84
C GLY A 18 -16.95 9.37 5.75
N ASP A 19 -15.70 9.26 6.22
CA ASP A 19 -14.68 10.32 6.10
C ASP A 19 -14.33 10.56 4.61
N LEU A 20 -14.16 9.51 3.82
CA LEU A 20 -13.85 9.61 2.39
C LEU A 20 -15.01 10.24 1.58
N GLY A 21 -16.25 9.84 1.86
CA GLY A 21 -17.43 10.46 1.25
C GLY A 21 -17.51 11.96 1.56
N ARG A 22 -17.18 12.38 2.79
CA ARG A 22 -17.08 13.80 3.17
C ARG A 22 -15.95 14.54 2.44
N LEU A 23 -14.85 13.85 2.11
CA LEU A 23 -13.75 14.40 1.33
C LEU A 23 -14.06 14.46 -0.19
N GLY A 24 -15.20 13.93 -0.62
CA GLY A 24 -15.65 14.00 -2.01
C GLY A 24 -15.30 12.77 -2.85
N VAL A 25 -14.91 11.65 -2.23
CA VAL A 25 -14.83 10.38 -2.95
C VAL A 25 -16.24 9.99 -3.39
N ALA A 26 -16.45 9.93 -4.70
CA ALA A 26 -17.74 9.65 -5.29
C ALA A 26 -17.93 8.12 -5.45
N PRO A 27 -19.12 7.59 -5.11
CA PRO A 27 -19.52 6.24 -5.49
C PRO A 27 -19.40 6.03 -7.01
N GLY A 28 -18.98 4.83 -7.43
CA GLY A 28 -18.73 4.49 -8.84
C GLY A 28 -17.50 5.17 -9.46
N GLY A 29 -16.74 5.95 -8.68
CA GLY A 29 -15.56 6.66 -9.16
C GLY A 29 -14.32 5.77 -9.32
N VAL A 30 -13.22 6.37 -9.81
CA VAL A 30 -11.89 5.75 -9.82
C VAL A 30 -11.03 6.46 -8.78
N LEU A 31 -10.43 5.71 -7.86
CA LEU A 31 -9.58 6.25 -6.80
C LEU A 31 -8.22 5.55 -6.80
N LEU A 32 -7.15 6.33 -7.05
CA LEU A 32 -5.76 5.91 -6.83
C LEU A 32 -5.33 6.31 -5.42
N VAL A 33 -4.90 5.35 -4.60
CA VAL A 33 -4.58 5.57 -3.19
C VAL A 33 -3.10 5.38 -2.90
N HIS A 34 -2.51 6.39 -2.25
CA HIS A 34 -1.28 6.25 -1.46
C HIS A 34 -1.66 6.41 0.02
N SER A 35 -1.16 5.56 0.90
CA SER A 35 -1.55 5.59 2.32
C SER A 35 -0.40 5.28 3.27
N SER A 36 -0.57 5.73 4.52
CA SER A 36 0.28 5.36 5.64
C SER A 36 -0.62 4.85 6.78
N LEU A 37 -0.65 3.54 7.01
CA LEU A 37 -1.51 2.95 8.05
C LEU A 37 -1.24 3.55 9.43
N SER A 38 0.03 3.85 9.73
CA SER A 38 0.43 4.47 10.99
C SER A 38 -0.07 5.90 11.17
N SER A 39 -0.28 6.66 10.08
CA SER A 39 -0.77 8.05 10.18
C SER A 39 -2.25 8.14 10.54
N LEU A 40 -3.00 7.05 10.39
CA LEU A 40 -4.41 6.96 10.78
C LEU A 40 -4.60 6.76 12.30
N GLY A 41 -3.54 6.50 13.06
CA GLY A 41 -3.64 6.09 14.46
C GLY A 41 -3.96 4.59 14.59
N TRP A 42 -4.75 4.21 15.60
CA TRP A 42 -5.13 2.82 15.81
C TRP A 42 -6.39 2.47 15.01
N VAL A 43 -6.25 1.55 14.05
CA VAL A 43 -7.34 1.06 13.20
C VAL A 43 -7.82 -0.30 13.71
N CYS A 44 -9.10 -0.39 14.05
CA CYS A 44 -9.76 -1.64 14.37
C CYS A 44 -9.81 -2.51 13.10
N GLY A 45 -9.04 -3.60 13.06
CA GLY A 45 -8.89 -4.46 11.87
C GLY A 45 -7.73 -4.10 10.95
N GLY A 46 -6.88 -3.13 11.35
CA GLY A 46 -5.63 -2.82 10.63
C GLY A 46 -5.84 -2.46 9.16
N ALA A 47 -4.93 -2.91 8.29
CA ALA A 47 -4.96 -2.64 6.85
C ALA A 47 -6.23 -3.15 6.17
N GLN A 48 -6.72 -4.34 6.55
CA GLN A 48 -7.94 -4.91 5.97
C GLN A 48 -9.14 -3.97 6.14
N ALA A 49 -9.32 -3.39 7.33
CA ALA A 49 -10.41 -2.44 7.57
C ALA A 49 -10.27 -1.15 6.74
N VAL A 50 -9.05 -0.75 6.38
CA VAL A 50 -8.80 0.36 5.46
C VAL A 50 -9.22 0.00 4.05
N VAL A 51 -8.82 -1.17 3.55
CA VAL A 51 -9.22 -1.66 2.22
C VAL A 51 -10.74 -1.75 2.11
N GLU A 52 -11.39 -2.39 3.08
CA GLU A 52 -12.85 -2.51 3.10
C GLU A 52 -13.55 -1.14 3.19
N GLY A 53 -13.01 -0.19 3.96
CA GLY A 53 -13.57 1.16 4.03
C GLY A 53 -13.41 1.99 2.75
N LEU A 54 -12.31 1.78 2.01
CA LEU A 54 -12.09 2.36 0.69
C LEU A 54 -13.08 1.80 -0.34
N LEU A 55 -13.28 0.48 -0.33
CA LEU A 55 -14.24 -0.21 -1.20
C LEU A 55 -15.68 0.23 -0.88
N ASP A 56 -16.03 0.36 0.40
CA ASP A 56 -17.34 0.87 0.82
C ASP A 56 -17.61 2.30 0.32
N ALA A 57 -16.59 3.18 0.33
CA ALA A 57 -16.73 4.56 -0.15
C ALA A 57 -16.95 4.63 -1.68
N LEU A 58 -16.41 3.65 -2.41
CA LEU A 58 -16.50 3.56 -3.87
C LEU A 58 -17.74 2.81 -4.35
N GLU A 59 -18.39 2.03 -3.49
CA GLU A 59 -19.47 1.11 -3.86
C GLU A 59 -19.03 0.04 -4.88
N PRO A 60 -19.86 -0.98 -5.20
CA PRO A 60 -19.45 -2.09 -6.07
C PRO A 60 -19.04 -1.69 -7.50
N ASP A 61 -19.53 -0.56 -8.00
CA ASP A 61 -19.27 -0.08 -9.36
C ASP A 61 -18.00 0.79 -9.45
N GLY A 62 -17.36 1.09 -8.32
CA GLY A 62 -16.14 1.90 -8.28
C GLY A 62 -14.88 1.10 -8.59
N THR A 63 -13.79 1.81 -8.88
CA THR A 63 -12.47 1.22 -9.14
C THR A 63 -11.45 1.75 -8.14
N LEU A 64 -10.93 0.85 -7.30
CA LEU A 64 -9.82 1.14 -6.40
C LEU A 64 -8.50 0.74 -7.07
N VAL A 65 -7.55 1.67 -7.09
CA VAL A 65 -6.20 1.45 -7.61
C VAL A 65 -5.18 1.74 -6.51
N VAL A 66 -4.18 0.88 -6.38
CA VAL A 66 -3.02 1.09 -5.51
C VAL A 66 -1.75 0.87 -6.34
N PRO A 67 -0.64 1.58 -6.03
CA PRO A 67 0.64 1.26 -6.62
C PRO A 67 1.20 -0.03 -6.00
N SER A 68 1.72 -0.93 -6.83
CA SER A 68 2.33 -2.21 -6.43
C SER A 68 3.76 -2.33 -6.98
N HIS A 69 4.56 -1.27 -6.84
CA HIS A 69 5.89 -1.20 -7.42
C HIS A 69 6.86 -2.23 -6.81
N THR A 70 7.69 -2.82 -7.67
CA THR A 70 8.67 -3.86 -7.31
C THR A 70 10.09 -3.39 -7.62
N GLY A 71 10.53 -2.30 -6.96
CA GLY A 71 11.81 -1.63 -7.27
C GLY A 71 13.04 -2.54 -7.23
N GLY A 72 13.04 -3.57 -6.39
CA GLY A 72 14.09 -4.57 -6.26
C GLY A 72 14.11 -5.60 -7.40
N ASN A 73 13.13 -5.59 -8.30
CA ASN A 73 13.14 -6.33 -9.56
C ASN A 73 13.65 -5.45 -10.72
N SER A 74 14.70 -4.67 -10.47
CA SER A 74 15.34 -3.79 -11.46
C SER A 74 16.84 -4.11 -11.59
N ASP A 75 17.50 -3.51 -12.58
CA ASP A 75 18.95 -3.71 -12.76
C ASP A 75 19.74 -3.15 -11.56
N PRO A 76 20.65 -3.93 -10.95
CA PRO A 76 21.41 -3.50 -9.77
C PRO A 76 22.32 -2.30 -10.02
N ALA A 77 22.63 -1.98 -11.29
CA ALA A 77 23.41 -0.79 -11.64
C ALA A 77 22.71 0.53 -11.28
N ALA A 78 21.39 0.52 -11.14
CA ALA A 78 20.62 1.70 -10.74
C ALA A 78 20.35 1.77 -9.23
N TRP A 79 20.79 0.78 -8.45
CA TRP A 79 20.48 0.72 -7.01
C TRP A 79 21.38 1.67 -6.21
N SER A 80 20.76 2.51 -5.38
CA SER A 80 21.47 3.47 -4.52
C SER A 80 21.05 3.41 -3.05
N ASN A 81 20.04 2.61 -2.70
CA ASN A 81 19.40 2.62 -1.39
C ASN A 81 19.19 1.22 -0.78
N PRO A 82 20.25 0.50 -0.40
CA PRO A 82 21.67 0.81 -0.64
C PRO A 82 22.13 0.32 -2.02
N PRO A 83 23.28 0.79 -2.53
CA PRO A 83 23.96 0.12 -3.65
C PRO A 83 24.52 -1.24 -3.20
N VAL A 84 24.83 -2.10 -4.18
CA VAL A 84 25.56 -3.36 -3.98
C VAL A 84 26.84 -3.36 -4.83
N PRO A 85 27.91 -4.08 -4.42
CA PRO A 85 29.16 -4.12 -5.18
C PRO A 85 28.96 -4.57 -6.64
N GLU A 86 29.68 -3.94 -7.58
CA GLU A 86 29.51 -4.22 -9.02
C GLU A 86 29.83 -5.68 -9.37
N GLU A 87 30.74 -6.31 -8.64
CA GLU A 87 31.09 -7.72 -8.82
C GLU A 87 29.92 -8.68 -8.55
N TRP A 88 28.88 -8.24 -7.84
CA TRP A 88 27.67 -9.05 -7.59
C TRP A 88 26.64 -8.92 -8.71
N TRP A 89 26.71 -7.88 -9.55
CA TRP A 89 25.69 -7.60 -10.55
C TRP A 89 25.47 -8.77 -11.53
N PRO A 90 26.52 -9.46 -12.05
CA PRO A 90 26.31 -10.61 -12.93
C PRO A 90 25.50 -11.73 -12.26
N VAL A 91 25.78 -12.01 -10.97
CA VAL A 91 25.06 -13.04 -10.21
C VAL A 91 23.62 -12.61 -9.97
N ILE A 92 23.39 -11.35 -9.58
CA ILE A 92 22.03 -10.82 -9.38
C ILE A 92 21.22 -10.92 -10.67
N ARG A 93 21.77 -10.48 -11.81
CA ARG A 93 21.08 -10.54 -13.10
C ARG A 93 20.76 -11.96 -13.55
N ALA A 94 21.59 -12.94 -13.18
CA ALA A 94 21.38 -14.34 -13.53
C ALA A 94 20.36 -15.05 -12.62
N GLU A 95 20.36 -14.72 -11.33
CA GLU A 95 19.64 -15.49 -10.30
C GLU A 95 18.39 -14.79 -9.73
N LEU A 96 18.21 -13.48 -9.98
CA LEU A 96 17.04 -12.74 -9.50
C LEU A 96 15.75 -13.34 -10.11
N PRO A 97 14.79 -13.79 -9.29
CA PRO A 97 13.54 -14.31 -9.82
C PRO A 97 12.82 -13.29 -10.69
N GLY A 98 12.32 -13.74 -11.85
CA GLY A 98 11.46 -12.90 -12.69
C GLY A 98 10.20 -12.46 -11.95
N PHE A 99 9.64 -11.32 -12.35
CA PHE A 99 8.37 -10.83 -11.83
C PHE A 99 7.23 -11.85 -12.03
N ASP A 100 6.47 -12.13 -10.96
CA ASP A 100 5.20 -12.85 -10.99
C ASP A 100 4.14 -11.96 -10.30
N PRO A 101 3.09 -11.52 -11.01
CA PRO A 101 2.09 -10.61 -10.47
C PRO A 101 1.31 -11.17 -9.27
N ARG A 102 1.39 -12.48 -9.00
CA ARG A 102 0.71 -13.11 -7.86
C ARG A 102 1.64 -13.37 -6.67
N ARG A 103 2.95 -13.15 -6.83
CA ARG A 103 3.94 -13.59 -5.83
C ARG A 103 5.02 -12.56 -5.53
N THR A 104 5.39 -11.72 -6.49
CA THR A 104 6.42 -10.69 -6.27
C THR A 104 5.85 -9.66 -5.29
N PRO A 105 6.42 -9.53 -4.08
CA PRO A 105 5.94 -8.58 -3.10
C PRO A 105 6.22 -7.16 -3.61
N SER A 106 5.33 -6.24 -3.27
CA SER A 106 5.57 -4.84 -3.54
C SER A 106 6.62 -4.30 -2.54
N GLN A 107 7.21 -3.15 -2.85
CA GLN A 107 8.26 -2.56 -2.02
C GLN A 107 7.93 -1.11 -1.73
N PHE A 108 7.96 -0.74 -0.44
CA PHE A 108 7.69 0.61 0.05
C PHE A 108 6.28 1.16 -0.26
N MET A 109 5.34 0.34 -0.74
CA MET A 109 3.96 0.78 -0.99
C MET A 109 3.09 0.79 0.27
N GLY A 110 3.48 -0.01 1.28
CA GLY A 110 2.84 -0.06 2.59
C GLY A 110 1.75 -1.12 2.70
N ALA A 111 1.37 -1.44 3.94
CA ALA A 111 0.53 -2.59 4.27
C ALA A 111 -0.91 -2.57 3.71
N VAL A 112 -1.37 -1.44 3.17
CA VAL A 112 -2.68 -1.36 2.51
C VAL A 112 -2.61 -1.83 1.05
N ALA A 113 -1.43 -1.72 0.42
CA ALA A 113 -1.20 -2.15 -0.94
C ALA A 113 -0.63 -3.59 -1.04
N GLU A 114 -0.14 -4.16 0.06
CA GLU A 114 0.25 -5.59 0.18
C GLU A 114 -0.95 -6.47 0.52
#